data_AF-A0A210W7U3-F1
#
_entry.id   AF-A0A210W7U3-F1
#
_cell.length_a   1.000
_cell.length_b   1.000
_cell.length_c   1.000
_cell.angle_alpha   90.00
_cell.angle_beta   90.00
_cell.angle_gamma   90.00
#
_symmetry.space_group_name_H-M   'P 1'
#
loop_
_entity.id
_entity.type
_entity.pdbx_description
1 polymer ?
#
loop_
_entity_poly.entity_id
_entity_poly.type
_entity_poly.pdbx_seq_one_letter_code
_entity_poly.pdbx_strand_id
1 'polypeptide(L)'
;MTTTTPQHDERTTREIIWDHILEMAHLGQNITRQRLMDLTGKSYHIIDDHVSRMIDVEGILRRTTDGVYELVKGPGAPRPVSITDLEDGMTLIEIGDQELRVWPRELRNIAIRLQGNAMQHSNLQLQHDVGMLAQEIQLQQAATRREMAARIKELEGKLKALEGRRVDPSPQMDLLAGAMIQ
;
A
#
# COMPACT_ATOMS: atom_id res chain seq x y z
N MET A 1 -36.73 11.57 -23.31
CA MET A 1 -35.90 12.49 -22.49
C MET A 1 -36.23 12.19 -21.05
N THR A 2 -35.34 11.48 -20.34
CA THR A 2 -35.56 11.11 -18.93
C THR A 2 -34.91 12.20 -18.08
N THR A 3 -35.73 13.00 -17.42
CA THR A 3 -35.28 14.08 -16.54
C THR A 3 -34.86 13.44 -15.21
N THR A 4 -33.55 13.32 -14.97
CA THR A 4 -33.02 12.93 -13.66
C THR A 4 -33.18 14.10 -12.71
N THR A 5 -34.18 14.03 -11.82
CA THR A 5 -34.31 14.91 -10.67
C THR A 5 -33.03 14.78 -9.81
N PRO A 6 -32.35 15.88 -9.43
CA PRO A 6 -31.21 15.80 -8.55
C PRO A 6 -31.68 15.28 -7.19
N GLN A 7 -31.16 14.11 -6.79
CA GLN A 7 -31.41 13.52 -5.49
C GLN A 7 -30.75 14.42 -4.44
N HIS A 8 -31.56 15.16 -3.69
CA HIS A 8 -31.09 15.98 -2.59
C HIS A 8 -30.60 15.03 -1.49
N ASP A 9 -29.30 15.00 -1.27
CA ASP A 9 -28.70 14.27 -0.14
C ASP A 9 -29.11 15.02 1.14
N GLU A 10 -30.03 14.44 1.91
CA GLU A 10 -30.56 15.01 3.17
C GLU A 10 -29.51 15.04 4.29
N ARG A 11 -28.35 14.40 4.09
CA ARG A 11 -27.25 14.39 5.06
C ARG A 11 -26.60 15.76 5.20
N THR A 12 -26.30 16.11 6.44
CA THR A 12 -25.54 17.31 6.77
C THR A 12 -24.12 17.23 6.24
N THR A 13 -23.48 18.38 6.03
CA THR A 13 -22.08 18.42 5.59
C THR A 13 -21.15 17.71 6.57
N ARG A 14 -21.44 17.78 7.88
CA ARG A 14 -20.70 17.03 8.92
C ARG A 14 -20.79 15.52 8.70
N GLU A 15 -22.00 14.99 8.45
CA GLU A 15 -22.22 13.55 8.24
C GLU A 15 -21.51 13.07 6.97
N ILE A 16 -21.60 13.82 5.87
CA ILE A 16 -20.89 13.48 4.63
C ILE A 16 -19.38 13.40 4.86
N ILE A 17 -18.80 14.39 5.55
CA ILE A 17 -17.36 14.41 5.86
C ILE A 17 -17.00 13.24 6.77
N TRP A 18 -17.82 12.95 7.78
CA TRP A 18 -17.60 11.86 8.72
C TRP A 18 -17.66 10.47 8.07
N ASP A 19 -18.64 10.23 7.19
CA ASP A 19 -18.76 8.97 6.45
C ASP A 19 -17.50 8.67 5.64
N HIS A 20 -16.95 9.69 4.96
CA HIS A 20 -15.73 9.54 4.17
C HIS A 20 -14.50 9.34 5.05
N ILE A 21 -14.44 9.97 6.23
CA ILE A 21 -13.38 9.72 7.21
C ILE A 21 -13.40 8.25 7.65
N LEU A 22 -14.59 7.71 7.95
CA LEU A 22 -14.75 6.30 8.34
C LEU A 22 -14.40 5.34 7.21
N GLU A 23 -14.82 5.63 5.98
CA GLU A 23 -14.49 4.82 4.81
C GLU A 23 -12.98 4.82 4.55
N MET A 24 -12.33 5.98 4.60
CA MET A 24 -10.88 6.08 4.46
C MET A 24 -10.15 5.30 5.54
N ALA A 25 -10.59 5.40 6.80
CA ALA A 25 -10.03 4.63 7.90
C ALA A 25 -10.22 3.12 7.71
N HIS A 26 -11.39 2.70 7.24
CA HIS A 26 -11.71 1.29 6.96
C HIS A 26 -10.84 0.71 5.84
N LEU A 27 -10.54 1.51 4.82
CA LEU A 27 -9.66 1.15 3.71
C LEU A 27 -8.16 1.25 4.07
N GLY A 28 -7.81 1.61 5.32
CA GLY A 28 -6.42 1.80 5.76
C GLY A 28 -5.72 2.98 5.09
N GLN A 29 -6.48 3.94 4.54
CA GLN A 29 -5.93 5.12 3.88
C GLN A 29 -5.66 6.24 4.90
N ASN A 30 -4.60 7.02 4.66
CA ASN A 30 -4.33 8.21 5.46
C ASN A 30 -5.43 9.26 5.28
N ILE A 31 -6.07 9.67 6.37
CA ILE A 31 -7.09 10.72 6.38
C ILE A 31 -6.38 12.06 6.18
N THR A 32 -6.49 12.64 5.00
CA THR A 32 -5.88 13.94 4.68
C THR A 32 -6.93 14.95 4.26
N ARG A 33 -6.67 16.23 4.58
CA ARG A 33 -7.56 17.34 4.22
C ARG A 33 -7.79 17.39 2.70
N GLN A 34 -6.73 17.23 1.91
CA GLN A 34 -6.83 17.24 0.45
C GLN A 34 -7.75 16.12 -0.04
N ARG A 35 -7.60 14.91 0.50
CA ARG A 35 -8.43 13.78 0.08
C ARG A 35 -9.89 13.96 0.47
N LEU A 36 -10.17 14.54 1.63
CA LEU A 36 -11.53 14.90 2.04
C LEU A 36 -12.15 15.95 1.11
N MET A 37 -11.37 16.93 0.64
CA MET A 37 -11.84 17.89 -0.36
C MET A 37 -12.16 17.21 -1.69
N ASP A 38 -11.27 16.33 -2.17
CA ASP A 38 -11.46 15.61 -3.44
C ASP A 38 -12.71 14.72 -3.40
N LEU A 39 -12.92 14.00 -2.29
CA LEU A 39 -14.02 13.04 -2.15
C LEU A 39 -15.37 13.71 -1.90
N THR A 40 -15.40 14.78 -1.10
CA THR A 40 -16.66 15.46 -0.73
C THR A 40 -17.03 16.64 -1.63
N GLY A 41 -16.09 17.08 -2.47
CA GLY A 41 -16.21 18.30 -3.30
C GLY A 41 -16.32 19.59 -2.48
N LYS A 42 -15.98 19.58 -1.19
CA LYS A 42 -16.10 20.73 -0.29
C LYS A 42 -14.82 21.56 -0.27
N SER A 43 -14.97 22.86 0.00
CA SER A 43 -13.84 23.77 0.08
C SER A 43 -12.98 23.52 1.32
N TYR A 44 -11.74 23.96 1.27
CA TYR A 44 -10.79 23.89 2.39
C TYR A 44 -11.41 24.37 3.69
N HIS A 45 -12.04 25.57 3.68
CA HIS A 45 -12.57 26.19 4.90
C HIS A 45 -13.71 25.37 5.52
N ILE A 46 -14.55 24.72 4.71
CA ILE A 46 -15.63 23.87 5.20
C ILE A 46 -15.05 22.61 5.84
N ILE A 47 -14.09 21.95 5.19
CA ILE A 47 -13.44 20.77 5.76
C ILE A 47 -12.73 21.13 7.07
N ASP A 48 -11.96 22.22 7.07
CA ASP A 48 -11.16 22.63 8.22
C ASP A 48 -12.02 22.99 9.44
N ASP A 49 -13.14 23.69 9.23
CA ASP A 49 -14.10 24.03 10.31
C ASP A 49 -14.77 22.80 10.92
N HIS A 50 -15.17 21.82 10.10
CA HIS A 50 -15.76 20.58 10.60
C HIS A 50 -14.74 19.68 11.29
N VAL A 51 -13.57 19.48 10.69
CA VAL A 51 -12.52 18.63 11.26
C VAL A 51 -11.96 19.24 12.55
N SER A 52 -11.78 20.56 12.62
CA SER A 52 -11.32 21.22 13.85
C SER A 52 -12.32 21.03 14.99
N ARG A 53 -13.63 21.10 14.73
CA ARG A 53 -14.65 20.77 15.75
C ARG A 53 -14.59 19.30 16.19
N MET A 54 -14.38 18.36 15.26
CA MET A 54 -14.21 16.94 15.59
C MET A 54 -12.95 16.67 16.45
N ILE A 55 -11.93 17.51 16.34
CA ILE A 55 -10.71 17.45 17.15
C ILE A 55 -10.92 18.13 18.50
N ASP A 56 -11.28 19.42 18.49
CA ASP A 56 -11.23 20.28 19.68
C ASP A 56 -12.45 20.12 20.60
N VAL A 57 -13.62 19.84 20.03
CA VAL A 57 -14.89 19.73 20.78
C VAL A 57 -15.25 18.28 21.03
N GLU A 58 -15.22 17.46 19.99
CA GLU A 58 -15.68 16.06 20.08
C GLU A 58 -14.57 15.09 20.52
N GLY A 59 -13.29 15.45 20.30
CA GLY A 59 -12.14 14.61 20.66
C GLY A 59 -12.09 13.26 19.92
N ILE A 60 -12.78 13.14 18.79
CA ILE A 60 -12.87 11.90 18.00
C ILE A 60 -11.78 11.79 16.94
N LEU A 61 -11.17 12.92 16.57
CA LEU A 61 -10.01 13.00 15.68
C LEU A 61 -8.83 13.65 16.40
N ARG A 62 -7.61 13.32 15.95
CA ARG A 62 -6.40 14.06 16.29
C ARG A 62 -5.68 14.46 15.00
N ARG A 63 -4.96 15.57 15.09
CA ARG A 63 -4.04 16.02 14.05
C ARG A 63 -2.67 15.42 14.32
N THR A 64 -2.17 14.58 13.41
CA THR A 64 -0.85 13.95 13.52
C THR A 64 0.23 14.86 12.93
N THR A 65 -0.06 15.40 11.75
CA THR A 65 0.74 16.42 11.05
C THR A 65 -0.22 17.43 10.41
N ASP A 66 0.26 18.60 9.97
CA ASP A 66 -0.63 19.54 9.30
C ASP A 66 -1.35 18.91 8.09
N GLY A 67 -2.67 19.04 8.09
CA GLY A 67 -3.56 18.44 7.09
C GLY A 67 -3.70 16.91 7.15
N VAL A 68 -3.13 16.22 8.15
CA VAL A 68 -3.23 14.76 8.33
C VAL A 68 -3.89 14.45 9.67
N TYR A 69 -4.92 13.60 9.59
CA TYR A 69 -5.80 13.29 10.71
C TYR A 69 -5.81 11.80 11.00
N GLU A 70 -6.11 11.46 12.24
CA GLU A 70 -6.25 10.08 12.71
C GLU A 70 -7.41 10.01 13.70
N LEU A 71 -8.14 8.90 13.67
CA LEU A 71 -9.22 8.64 14.64
C LEU A 71 -8.62 8.41 16.03
N VAL A 72 -9.00 9.24 17.01
CA VAL A 72 -8.60 9.09 18.42
C VAL A 72 -9.31 7.91 19.05
N LYS A 73 -10.58 7.71 18.67
CA LYS A 73 -11.31 6.47 18.81
C LYS A 73 -11.64 6.03 17.40
N GLY A 74 -11.07 4.91 16.94
CA GLY A 74 -11.62 4.22 15.77
C GLY A 74 -13.11 3.91 16.00
N PRO A 75 -13.85 3.42 14.98
CA PRO A 75 -15.02 2.60 15.29
C PRO A 75 -14.58 1.63 16.39
N GLY A 76 -15.27 1.62 17.53
CA GLY A 76 -14.82 0.89 18.72
C GLY A 76 -14.39 -0.52 18.34
N ALA A 77 -13.50 -1.13 19.14
CA ALA A 77 -12.98 -2.47 18.87
C ALA A 77 -14.12 -3.36 18.33
N PRO A 78 -13.93 -4.01 17.16
CA PRO A 78 -15.01 -4.75 16.53
C PRO A 78 -15.62 -5.68 17.57
N ARG A 79 -16.96 -5.70 17.63
CA ARG A 79 -17.66 -6.62 18.51
C ARG A 79 -17.13 -8.04 18.23
N PRO A 80 -16.92 -8.88 19.26
CA PRO A 80 -16.45 -10.23 19.05
C PRO A 80 -17.41 -10.93 18.08
N VAL A 81 -16.83 -11.52 17.03
CA VAL A 81 -17.55 -12.30 16.04
C VAL A 81 -17.15 -13.75 16.20
N SER A 82 -18.14 -14.63 16.37
CA SER A 82 -17.95 -16.08 16.38
C SER A 82 -18.84 -16.73 15.31
N ILE A 83 -18.35 -17.83 14.73
CA ILE A 83 -19.12 -18.68 13.83
C ILE A 83 -18.90 -20.11 14.31
N THR A 84 -19.97 -20.78 14.72
CA THR A 84 -19.91 -22.10 15.34
C THR A 84 -20.91 -23.03 14.69
N ASP A 85 -20.46 -24.21 14.25
CA ASP A 85 -21.36 -25.26 13.78
C ASP A 85 -21.97 -25.99 14.98
N LEU A 86 -23.29 -26.16 14.96
CA LEU A 86 -24.07 -26.79 16.00
C LEU A 86 -24.31 -28.27 15.68
N GLU A 87 -24.60 -29.06 16.71
CA GLU A 87 -24.88 -30.51 16.58
C GLU A 87 -26.13 -30.81 15.73
N ASP A 88 -27.08 -29.87 15.64
CA ASP A 88 -28.28 -29.96 14.82
C ASP A 88 -28.04 -29.66 13.33
N GLY A 89 -26.79 -29.35 12.94
CA GLY A 89 -26.39 -29.03 11.58
C GLY A 89 -26.69 -27.59 11.16
N MET A 90 -27.14 -26.73 12.09
CA MET A 90 -27.16 -25.28 11.88
C MET A 90 -25.79 -24.67 12.18
N THR A 91 -25.61 -23.43 11.75
CA THR A 91 -24.47 -22.61 12.16
C THR A 91 -24.99 -21.42 12.97
N LEU A 92 -24.36 -21.14 14.12
CA LEU A 92 -24.61 -19.97 14.93
C LEU A 92 -23.57 -18.90 14.59
N ILE A 93 -24.04 -17.71 14.22
CA ILE A 93 -23.22 -16.51 14.01
C ILE A 93 -23.52 -15.56 15.17
N GLU A 94 -22.49 -15.21 15.94
CA GLU A 94 -22.61 -14.29 17.08
C GLU A 94 -21.85 -13.00 16.80
N ILE A 95 -22.46 -11.85 17.09
CA ILE A 95 -21.81 -10.53 17.00
C ILE A 95 -22.17 -9.72 18.24
N GLY A 96 -21.31 -9.77 19.26
CA GLY A 96 -21.61 -9.17 20.56
C GLY A 96 -22.79 -9.89 21.23
N ASP A 97 -23.92 -9.19 21.35
CA ASP A 97 -25.18 -9.66 21.95
C ASP A 97 -26.18 -10.22 20.93
N GLN A 98 -25.84 -10.20 19.64
CA GLN A 98 -26.71 -10.66 18.57
C GLN A 98 -26.35 -12.08 18.17
N GLU A 99 -27.36 -12.93 18.13
CA GLU A 99 -27.27 -14.34 17.73
C GLU A 99 -28.12 -14.58 16.49
N LEU A 100 -27.54 -15.21 15.49
CA LEU A 100 -28.24 -15.65 14.28
C LEU A 100 -27.97 -17.14 14.04
N ARG A 101 -29.01 -17.96 14.17
CA ARG A 101 -28.99 -19.36 13.76
C ARG A 101 -29.39 -19.44 12.30
N VAL A 102 -28.50 -19.99 11.48
CA VAL A 102 -28.71 -20.11 10.03
C VAL A 102 -28.76 -21.57 9.61
N TRP A 103 -29.69 -21.88 8.72
CA TRP A 103 -29.71 -23.16 8.03
C TRP A 103 -28.55 -23.23 7.01
N PRO A 104 -28.05 -24.44 6.67
CA PRO A 104 -26.98 -24.60 5.70
C PRO A 104 -27.23 -23.93 4.34
N ARG A 105 -28.49 -23.84 3.91
CA ARG A 105 -28.88 -23.15 2.66
C ARG A 105 -28.69 -21.64 2.74
N GLU A 106 -28.98 -21.05 3.89
CA GLU A 106 -28.83 -19.61 4.14
C GLU A 106 -27.36 -19.26 4.31
N LEU A 107 -26.60 -20.10 5.04
CA LEU A 107 -25.16 -19.94 5.19
C LEU A 107 -24.44 -19.91 3.83
N ARG A 108 -24.82 -20.78 2.88
CA ARG A 108 -24.26 -20.74 1.52
C ARG A 108 -24.48 -19.39 0.83
N ASN A 109 -25.67 -18.80 0.98
CA ASN A 109 -25.95 -17.48 0.40
C ASN A 109 -25.10 -16.39 1.06
N ILE A 110 -24.96 -16.44 2.39
CA ILE A 110 -24.10 -15.51 3.14
C ILE A 110 -22.65 -15.65 2.66
N ALA A 111 -22.13 -16.87 2.56
CA ALA A 111 -20.76 -17.14 2.12
C ALA A 111 -20.47 -16.58 0.71
N ILE A 112 -21.39 -16.76 -0.24
CA ILE A 112 -21.26 -16.21 -1.60
C ILE A 112 -21.17 -14.68 -1.57
N ARG A 113 -21.95 -14.01 -0.71
CA ARG A 113 -21.92 -12.54 -0.59
C ARG A 113 -20.66 -12.03 0.08
N LEU A 114 -20.08 -12.80 1.01
CA LEU A 114 -18.86 -12.43 1.73
C LEU A 114 -17.56 -12.82 1.02
N GLN A 115 -17.62 -13.64 -0.03
CA GLN A 115 -16.44 -14.10 -0.76
C GLN A 115 -15.56 -12.94 -1.25
N GLY A 116 -16.17 -11.84 -1.72
CA GLY A 116 -15.44 -10.65 -2.16
C GLY A 116 -14.61 -10.02 -1.04
N ASN A 117 -15.18 -9.88 0.16
CA ASN A 117 -14.48 -9.35 1.34
C ASN A 117 -13.33 -10.28 1.77
N ALA A 118 -13.55 -11.59 1.74
CA ALA A 118 -12.51 -12.56 2.03
C ALA A 118 -11.33 -12.46 1.05
N MET A 119 -11.62 -12.28 -0.25
CA MET A 119 -10.60 -12.06 -1.27
C MET A 119 -9.85 -10.74 -1.07
N GLN A 120 -10.55 -9.65 -0.72
CA GLN A 120 -9.91 -8.38 -0.42
C GLN A 120 -8.95 -8.48 0.77
N HIS A 121 -9.36 -9.14 1.86
CA HIS A 121 -8.50 -9.37 3.02
C HIS A 121 -7.25 -10.18 2.65
N SER A 122 -7.44 -11.27 1.88
CA SER A 122 -6.31 -12.08 1.38
C SER A 122 -5.34 -11.24 0.54
N ASN A 123 -5.86 -10.40 -0.36
CA ASN A 123 -5.04 -9.54 -1.20
C ASN A 123 -4.27 -8.49 -0.41
N LEU A 124 -4.86 -7.91 0.65
CA LEU A 124 -4.16 -6.96 1.52
C LEU A 124 -2.99 -7.61 2.25
N GLN A 125 -3.19 -8.82 2.79
CA GLN A 125 -2.11 -9.59 3.41
C GLN A 125 -1.01 -9.91 2.39
N LEU A 126 -1.38 -10.35 1.19
CA LEU A 126 -0.43 -10.62 0.11
C LEU A 126 0.35 -9.36 -0.30
N GLN A 127 -0.30 -8.21 -0.42
CA GLN A 127 0.37 -6.94 -0.74
C GLN A 127 1.38 -6.54 0.34
N HIS A 128 1.03 -6.74 1.61
CA HIS A 128 1.95 -6.51 2.72
C HIS A 128 3.19 -7.42 2.62
N ASP A 129 2.98 -8.72 2.45
CA ASP A 129 4.07 -9.70 2.39
C ASP A 129 4.97 -9.49 1.16
N VAL A 130 4.38 -9.21 -0.01
CA VAL A 130 5.10 -8.85 -1.23
C VAL A 130 5.86 -7.54 -1.07
N GLY A 131 5.29 -6.56 -0.37
CA GLY A 131 5.95 -5.29 -0.05
C GLY A 131 7.23 -5.50 0.76
N MET A 132 7.20 -6.36 1.78
CA MET A 132 8.39 -6.70 2.57
C MET A 132 9.45 -7.42 1.74
N LEU A 133 9.05 -8.42 0.94
CA LEU A 133 9.98 -9.14 0.06
C LEU A 133 10.61 -8.22 -0.99
N ALA A 134 9.84 -7.31 -1.57
CA ALA A 134 10.34 -6.34 -2.53
C ALA A 134 11.38 -5.41 -1.92
N GLN A 135 11.18 -4.96 -0.67
CA GLN A 135 12.17 -4.16 0.05
C GLN A 135 13.46 -4.93 0.29
N GLU A 136 13.38 -6.19 0.73
CA GLU A 136 14.56 -7.04 0.92
C GLU A 136 15.35 -7.23 -0.39
N ILE A 137 14.64 -7.53 -1.48
CA ILE A 137 15.25 -7.67 -2.81
C ILE A 137 15.91 -6.35 -3.25
N GLN A 138 15.28 -5.20 -3.02
CA GLN A 138 15.86 -3.90 -3.35
C GLN A 138 17.16 -3.63 -2.60
N LEU A 139 17.22 -3.99 -1.31
CA LEU A 139 18.43 -3.85 -0.49
C LEU A 139 19.55 -4.78 -0.99
N GLN A 140 19.23 -6.05 -1.28
CA GLN A 140 20.19 -6.99 -1.85
C GLN A 140 20.70 -6.51 -3.21
N GLN A 141 19.81 -6.08 -4.11
CA GLN A 141 20.19 -5.54 -5.41
C GLN A 141 21.09 -4.31 -5.28
N ALA A 142 20.83 -3.42 -4.33
CA ALA A 142 21.69 -2.27 -4.09
C ALA A 142 23.10 -2.69 -3.63
N ALA A 143 23.19 -3.70 -2.75
CA ALA A 143 24.47 -4.26 -2.31
C ALA A 143 25.23 -4.92 -3.48
N THR A 144 24.57 -5.79 -4.25
CA THR A 144 25.18 -6.46 -5.41
C THR A 144 25.61 -5.44 -6.47
N ARG A 145 24.83 -4.39 -6.73
CA ARG A 145 25.23 -3.31 -7.65
C ARG A 145 26.50 -2.59 -7.18
N ARG A 146 26.64 -2.33 -5.88
CA ARG A 146 27.86 -1.72 -5.32
C ARG A 146 29.07 -2.64 -5.48
N GLU A 147 28.91 -3.94 -5.21
CA GLU A 147 29.97 -4.93 -5.37
C GLU A 147 30.41 -5.07 -6.84
N MET A 148 29.45 -5.18 -7.77
CA MET A 148 29.72 -5.21 -9.20
C MET A 148 30.45 -3.96 -9.68
N ALA A 149 30.04 -2.77 -9.24
CA ALA A 149 30.72 -1.52 -9.58
C ALA A 149 32.17 -1.49 -9.06
N ALA A 150 32.40 -1.97 -7.83
CA ALA A 150 33.76 -2.08 -7.28
C ALA A 150 34.63 -3.05 -8.10
N ARG A 151 34.07 -4.20 -8.50
CA ARG A 151 34.78 -5.20 -9.29
C ARG A 151 35.10 -4.72 -10.71
N ILE A 152 34.18 -4.01 -11.35
CA ILE A 152 34.41 -3.37 -12.66
C ILE A 152 35.59 -2.40 -12.56
N LYS A 153 35.58 -1.51 -11.56
CA LYS A 153 36.68 -0.55 -11.34
C LYS A 153 38.03 -1.24 -11.11
N GLU A 154 38.05 -2.33 -10.36
CA GLU A 154 39.25 -3.13 -10.13
C GLU A 154 39.79 -3.75 -11.43
N LEU A 155 38.89 -4.33 -12.25
CA LEU A 155 39.23 -4.92 -13.54
C LEU A 155 39.74 -3.87 -14.53
N GLU A 156 39.11 -2.70 -14.60
CA GLU A 156 39.57 -1.56 -15.42
C GLU A 156 40.97 -1.10 -15.00
N GLY A 157 41.24 -1.03 -13.69
CA GLY A 157 42.58 -0.72 -13.17
C GLY A 157 43.63 -1.74 -13.59
N LYS A 158 43.30 -3.04 -13.51
CA LYS A 158 44.18 -4.13 -13.95
C LYS A 158 44.44 -4.11 -15.46
N LEU A 159 43.40 -3.86 -16.26
CA LEU A 159 43.51 -3.74 -17.72
C LEU A 159 44.47 -2.62 -18.09
N LYS A 160 44.30 -1.43 -17.49
CA LYS A 160 45.17 -0.27 -17.73
C LYS A 160 46.63 -0.54 -17.33
N ALA A 161 46.85 -1.27 -16.24
CA ALA A 161 48.20 -1.66 -15.81
C ALA A 161 48.87 -2.67 -16.76
N LEU A 162 48.09 -3.57 -17.37
CA LEU A 162 48.56 -4.52 -18.38
C LEU A 162 48.86 -3.82 -19.72
N GLU A 163 48.00 -2.90 -20.15
CA GLU A 163 48.23 -2.08 -21.35
C GLU A 163 49.46 -1.19 -21.23
N GLY A 164 49.66 -0.55 -20.06
CA GLY A 164 50.87 0.25 -19.79
C GLY A 164 52.17 -0.56 -19.76
N ARG A 165 52.08 -1.89 -19.62
CA ARG A 165 53.22 -2.82 -19.65
C ARG A 165 53.49 -3.35 -21.06
N ARG A 166 52.60 -3.08 -22.01
CA ARG A 166 52.65 -3.54 -23.41
C ARG A 166 53.18 -2.44 -24.33
N VAL A 167 54.28 -1.80 -23.97
CA VAL A 167 55.13 -1.04 -24.89
C VAL A 167 56.59 -1.25 -24.48
N ASP A 168 57.22 -2.23 -25.12
CA ASP A 168 58.34 -1.97 -26.02
C ASP A 168 58.39 -3.13 -27.02
N PRO A 169 58.28 -2.88 -28.34
CA PRO A 169 58.60 -3.91 -29.32
C PRO A 169 60.08 -4.24 -29.14
N SER A 170 60.36 -5.50 -28.81
CA SER A 170 61.73 -6.01 -28.76
C SER A 170 62.43 -5.70 -30.10
N PRO A 171 63.65 -5.12 -30.11
CA PRO A 171 64.35 -4.63 -31.32
C PRO A 171 64.60 -5.69 -32.41
N GLN A 172 64.31 -6.97 -32.13
CA GLN A 172 64.54 -8.08 -33.03
C GLN A 172 63.47 -8.26 -34.11
N MET A 173 62.32 -7.57 -34.03
CA MET A 173 61.25 -7.68 -35.04
C MET A 173 61.42 -6.73 -36.25
N ASP A 174 62.17 -5.63 -36.11
CA ASP A 174 62.43 -4.71 -37.23
C ASP A 174 63.52 -5.23 -38.19
N LEU A 175 64.37 -6.15 -37.75
CA LEU A 175 65.44 -6.70 -38.59
C LEU A 175 64.95 -7.68 -39.67
N LEU A 176 63.77 -8.28 -39.48
CA LEU A 176 63.19 -9.26 -40.42
C LEU A 176 62.36 -8.61 -41.54
N ALA A 177 61.90 -7.37 -41.35
CA ALA A 177 61.17 -6.64 -42.39
C ALA A 177 62.11 -6.02 -43.45
N GLY A 178 63.37 -5.74 -43.11
CA GLY A 178 64.37 -5.16 -44.01
C GLY A 178 65.15 -6.16 -44.87
N ALA A 179 65.09 -7.46 -44.58
CA ALA A 179 65.92 -8.49 -45.22
C ALA A 179 65.22 -9.31 -46.31
N MET A 180 63.95 -9.02 -46.65
CA MET A 180 63.21 -9.71 -47.74
C MET A 180 63.07 -8.88 -49.03
N ILE A 181 63.83 -7.79 -49.18
CA ILE A 181 63.93 -7.04 -50.43
C ILE A 181 65.41 -6.89 -50.80
N GLN A 182 66.00 -7.95 -51.36
CA GLN A 182 67.15 -7.90 -52.26
C GLN A 182 67.28 -9.23 -53.01
#